data_AF-A0A1V5UHK3-F1
#
_entry.id   AF-A0A1V5UHK3-F1
#
_cell.length_a   1.000
_cell.length_b   1.000
_cell.length_c   1.000
_cell.angle_alpha   90.00
_cell.angle_beta   90.00
_cell.angle_gamma   90.00
#
_symmetry.space_group_name_H-M   'P 1'
#
loop_
_entity.id
_entity.type
_entity.pdbx_description
1 polymer ?
#
loop_
_entity_poly.entity_id
_entity_poly.type
_entity_poly.pdbx_seq_one_letter_code
_entity_poly.pdbx_strand_id
1 'polypeptide(L)'
;MLIRFFFTYITVLMLICFCGIFSGAPGAAAENKSRADALSGLKVLYLPSSDYADKKNSIKGELKNYDSVLINISILADFKIFIKNNADTLYDFCREKDFGAILIELPEIECKKLDCYVISGEEDPRDALRGSVYDSADMLALIEKIRILNTESKNAHKKIRFKSIYCAINREDAVKLSRLIKNYDEEAANDMLWLINHLSGGYGKLKKGQRKELNEKAVKIEKAAEKYKDKIETGLSANESQKALLQTKIIKLLTVYNDKILEFKTNIDSKNDIEKIKNEIISAYIEYNVNYDFYNKKTIIFCESIL
;
A
#
# COMPACT_ATOMS: atom_id res chain seq x y z
N MET A 1 9.46 -17.42 -19.97
CA MET A 1 9.64 -15.96 -20.24
C MET A 1 9.19 -15.05 -19.10
N LEU A 2 8.21 -15.43 -18.25
CA LEU A 2 7.90 -14.75 -16.98
C LEU A 2 9.11 -14.66 -16.00
N ILE A 3 9.95 -15.70 -15.99
CA ILE A 3 11.10 -15.83 -15.08
C ILE A 3 12.16 -14.74 -15.30
N ARG A 4 12.35 -14.24 -16.53
CA ARG A 4 13.39 -13.23 -16.82
C ARG A 4 12.99 -11.81 -16.39
N PHE A 5 11.69 -11.50 -16.32
CA PHE A 5 11.18 -10.19 -15.89
C PHE A 5 11.10 -10.06 -14.36
N PHE A 6 10.76 -11.16 -13.68
CA PHE A 6 10.79 -11.26 -12.22
C PHE A 6 12.20 -10.98 -11.69
N PHE A 7 13.21 -11.52 -12.39
CA PHE A 7 14.60 -11.26 -12.08
C PHE A 7 14.99 -9.79 -12.25
N THR A 8 14.44 -9.02 -13.20
CA THR A 8 14.83 -7.60 -13.39
C THR A 8 14.23 -6.67 -12.34
N TYR A 9 12.96 -6.87 -11.95
CA TYR A 9 12.33 -6.08 -10.89
C TYR A 9 12.92 -6.43 -9.51
N ILE A 10 13.14 -7.72 -9.23
CA ILE A 10 13.85 -8.17 -8.03
C ILE A 10 15.32 -7.78 -8.08
N THR A 11 16.01 -7.80 -9.22
CA THR A 11 17.41 -7.32 -9.24
C THR A 11 17.49 -5.83 -9.08
N VAL A 12 16.56 -5.01 -9.60
CA VAL A 12 16.56 -3.56 -9.32
C VAL A 12 16.24 -3.30 -7.84
N LEU A 13 15.24 -3.98 -7.27
CA LEU A 13 14.90 -3.87 -5.83
C LEU A 13 16.05 -4.38 -4.94
N MET A 14 16.67 -5.51 -5.30
CA MET A 14 17.82 -6.06 -4.59
C MET A 14 19.10 -5.25 -4.81
N LEU A 15 19.28 -4.57 -5.96
CA LEU A 15 20.36 -3.60 -6.17
C LEU A 15 20.15 -2.38 -5.27
N ILE A 16 18.90 -1.93 -5.12
CA ILE A 16 18.51 -0.86 -4.19
C ILE A 16 18.84 -1.29 -2.75
N CYS A 17 18.51 -2.51 -2.34
CA CYS A 17 18.86 -3.06 -1.03
C CYS A 17 20.37 -3.26 -0.82
N PHE A 18 21.13 -3.67 -1.85
CA PHE A 18 22.58 -3.89 -1.75
C PHE A 18 23.38 -2.58 -1.72
N CYS A 19 22.92 -1.55 -2.43
CA CYS A 19 23.56 -0.24 -2.44
C CYS A 19 23.23 0.62 -1.20
N GLY A 20 22.18 0.29 -0.44
CA GLY A 20 21.83 0.95 0.83
C GLY A 20 22.76 0.61 2.01
N ILE A 21 23.65 -0.39 1.87
CA ILE A 21 24.49 -0.90 2.97
C ILE A 21 25.62 0.09 3.38
N PHE A 22 25.90 1.15 2.60
CA PHE A 22 27.10 2.01 2.80
C PHE A 22 26.86 3.48 3.15
N SER A 23 25.63 3.94 3.44
CA SER A 23 25.41 5.35 3.82
C SER A 23 24.37 5.52 4.94
N GLY A 24 24.66 4.96 6.11
CA GLY A 24 23.84 5.14 7.32
C GLY A 24 24.01 6.52 7.97
N ALA A 25 22.89 7.05 8.47
CA ALA A 25 22.72 7.97 9.61
C ALA A 25 22.01 9.33 9.35
N PRO A 26 22.34 10.19 8.36
CA PRO A 26 21.68 11.49 8.24
C PRO A 26 20.31 11.45 7.53
N GLY A 27 20.12 10.51 6.59
CA GLY A 27 18.91 10.44 5.75
C GLY A 27 17.67 9.92 6.49
N ALA A 28 17.83 8.90 7.34
CA ALA A 28 16.72 8.26 8.07
C ALA A 28 16.01 9.23 9.04
N ALA A 29 16.73 10.16 9.67
CA ALA A 29 16.14 11.13 10.59
C ALA A 29 15.29 12.20 9.88
N ALA A 30 15.70 12.65 8.69
CA ALA A 30 14.94 13.58 7.87
C ALA A 30 13.72 12.91 7.20
N GLU A 31 13.84 11.64 6.82
CA GLU A 31 12.75 10.79 6.30
C GLU A 31 11.66 10.57 7.35
N ASN A 32 12.06 10.18 8.57
CA ASN A 32 11.15 9.97 9.69
C ASN A 32 10.35 11.25 10.00
N LYS A 33 10.99 12.43 9.85
CA LYS A 33 10.33 13.72 10.03
C LYS A 33 9.34 14.04 8.90
N SER A 34 9.72 13.88 7.64
CA SER A 34 8.84 14.11 6.48
C SER A 34 7.61 13.19 6.50
N ARG A 35 7.79 11.91 6.86
CA ARG A 35 6.68 10.95 7.03
C ARG A 35 5.80 11.32 8.23
N ALA A 36 6.39 11.67 9.37
CA ALA A 36 5.62 12.09 10.54
C ALA A 36 4.80 13.36 10.26
N ASP A 37 5.36 14.31 9.50
CA ASP A 37 4.67 15.54 9.09
C ASP A 37 3.50 15.23 8.11
N ALA A 38 3.70 14.34 7.15
CA ALA A 38 2.65 13.91 6.21
C ALA A 38 1.48 13.16 6.88
N LEU A 39 1.74 12.54 8.04
CA LEU A 39 0.76 11.82 8.85
C LEU A 39 0.20 12.67 10.00
N SER A 40 0.66 13.92 10.13
CA SER A 40 0.22 14.81 11.21
C SER A 40 -1.29 15.08 11.10
N GLY A 41 -2.02 14.78 12.18
CA GLY A 41 -3.49 14.85 12.21
C GLY A 41 -4.20 13.51 12.01
N LEU A 42 -3.49 12.46 11.58
CA LEU A 42 -4.00 11.08 11.55
C LEU A 42 -3.51 10.33 12.81
N LYS A 43 -4.33 9.44 13.39
CA LYS A 43 -3.90 8.61 14.55
C LYS A 43 -3.02 7.44 14.08
N VAL A 44 -1.83 7.75 13.58
CA VAL A 44 -0.90 6.76 13.04
C VAL A 44 0.31 6.60 13.95
N LEU A 45 0.64 5.36 14.30
CA LEU A 45 1.91 5.03 14.94
C LEU A 45 2.94 4.71 13.85
N TYR A 46 4.02 5.47 13.82
CA TYR A 46 5.14 5.23 12.92
C TYR A 46 6.25 4.44 13.62
N LEU A 47 6.68 3.34 13.01
CA LEU A 47 7.67 2.41 13.55
C LEU A 47 8.77 2.12 12.51
N PRO A 48 9.94 2.77 12.61
CA PRO A 48 11.12 2.37 11.83
C PRO A 48 11.62 1.02 12.32
N SER A 49 11.75 0.01 11.45
CA SER A 49 12.24 -1.32 11.83
C SER A 49 13.65 -1.27 12.44
N SER A 50 14.47 -0.32 11.97
CA SER A 50 15.84 -0.09 12.45
C SER A 50 15.90 0.28 13.94
N ASP A 51 14.91 1.00 14.46
CA ASP A 51 14.85 1.40 15.87
C ASP A 51 14.69 0.20 16.82
N TYR A 52 14.33 -0.95 16.25
CA TYR A 52 14.12 -2.23 16.93
C TYR A 52 15.16 -3.29 16.54
N ALA A 53 16.14 -2.95 15.70
CA ALA A 53 17.16 -3.88 15.21
C ALA A 53 18.15 -4.31 16.32
N ASP A 54 18.51 -3.39 17.21
CA ASP A 54 19.65 -3.59 18.13
C ASP A 54 19.28 -4.13 19.53
N LYS A 55 18.00 -4.36 19.83
CA LYS A 55 17.58 -4.75 21.18
C LYS A 55 16.40 -5.71 21.13
N LYS A 56 16.19 -6.49 22.20
CA LYS A 56 14.92 -7.19 22.50
C LYS A 56 13.74 -6.21 22.70
N ASN A 57 13.77 -5.05 22.06
CA ASN A 57 12.77 -4.01 22.16
C ASN A 57 11.49 -4.54 21.53
N SER A 58 10.43 -4.59 22.33
CA SER A 58 9.07 -4.69 21.86
C SER A 58 8.53 -3.28 21.59
N ILE A 59 7.49 -3.17 20.76
CA ILE A 59 6.66 -1.97 20.66
C ILE A 59 6.24 -1.57 22.08
N LYS A 60 6.57 -0.34 22.48
CA LYS A 60 6.21 0.23 23.78
C LYS A 60 4.97 1.09 23.61
N GLY A 61 3.89 0.73 24.29
CA GLY A 61 2.61 1.46 24.26
C GLY A 61 1.46 0.62 23.73
N GLU A 62 0.24 1.12 23.89
CA GLU A 62 -0.98 0.43 23.49
C GLU A 62 -1.34 0.79 22.04
N LEU A 63 -1.20 -0.17 21.12
CA LEU A 63 -1.55 0.00 19.69
C LEU A 63 -3.01 0.43 19.50
N LYS A 64 -3.90 0.07 20.44
CA LYS A 64 -5.33 0.39 20.42
C LYS A 64 -5.67 1.88 20.33
N ASN A 65 -4.73 2.75 20.73
CA ASN A 65 -4.91 4.19 20.67
C ASN A 65 -4.70 4.77 19.25
N TYR A 66 -4.25 3.93 18.32
CA TYR A 66 -3.97 4.29 16.94
C TYR A 66 -4.97 3.64 15.98
N ASP A 67 -5.28 4.37 14.91
CA ASP A 67 -6.09 3.91 13.79
C ASP A 67 -5.22 3.26 12.71
N SER A 68 -3.91 3.51 12.69
CA SER A 68 -3.01 2.77 11.81
C SER A 68 -1.62 2.62 12.40
N VAL A 69 -0.93 1.56 12.01
CA VAL A 69 0.47 1.32 12.34
C VAL A 69 1.26 1.23 11.04
N LEU A 70 2.19 2.16 10.83
CA LEU A 70 3.09 2.18 9.68
C LEU A 70 4.46 1.65 10.10
N ILE A 71 4.86 0.51 9.55
CA ILE A 71 6.15 -0.14 9.77
C ILE A 71 7.03 0.16 8.56
N ASN A 72 8.07 0.96 8.75
CA ASN A 72 9.03 1.30 7.72
C ASN A 72 10.24 0.36 7.77
N ILE A 73 10.55 -0.28 6.66
CA ILE A 73 11.55 -1.33 6.56
C ILE A 73 12.73 -0.78 5.77
N SER A 74 13.80 -0.39 6.47
CA SER A 74 15.01 0.11 5.82
C SER A 74 15.99 -1.00 5.47
N ILE A 75 16.02 -2.09 6.25
CA ILE A 75 16.98 -3.19 6.10
C ILE A 75 16.29 -4.53 6.37
N LEU A 76 16.59 -5.54 5.54
CA LEU A 76 16.02 -6.88 5.64
C LEU A 76 16.26 -7.55 7.01
N ALA A 77 17.50 -7.48 7.50
CA ALA A 77 17.86 -8.09 8.79
C ALA A 77 17.03 -7.47 9.93
N ASP A 78 16.89 -6.14 9.92
CA ASP A 78 16.12 -5.38 10.90
C ASP A 78 14.64 -5.78 10.89
N PHE A 79 14.06 -5.98 9.70
CA PHE A 79 12.67 -6.45 9.61
C PHE A 79 12.48 -7.83 10.24
N LYS A 80 13.39 -8.78 9.96
CA LYS A 80 13.29 -10.14 10.53
C LYS A 80 13.38 -10.12 12.06
N ILE A 81 14.26 -9.28 12.61
CA ILE A 81 14.38 -9.09 14.07
C ILE A 81 13.12 -8.41 14.62
N PHE A 82 12.63 -7.36 13.96
CA PHE A 82 11.43 -6.64 14.33
C PHE A 82 10.21 -7.57 14.39
N ILE A 83 9.93 -8.32 13.33
CA ILE A 83 8.74 -9.16 13.25
C ILE A 83 8.80 -10.30 14.27
N LYS A 84 9.98 -10.91 14.47
CA LYS A 84 10.20 -11.93 15.51
C LYS A 84 9.87 -11.43 16.90
N ASN A 85 10.21 -10.17 17.21
CA ASN A 85 10.00 -9.60 18.54
C ASN A 85 8.58 -9.00 18.74
N ASN A 86 7.83 -8.76 17.65
CA ASN A 86 6.60 -7.97 17.70
C ASN A 86 5.37 -8.62 17.04
N ALA A 87 5.49 -9.80 16.44
CA ALA A 87 4.38 -10.48 15.77
C ALA A 87 3.16 -10.67 16.67
N ASP A 88 3.37 -10.98 17.96
CA ASP A 88 2.26 -11.14 18.91
C ASP A 88 1.55 -9.83 19.20
N THR A 89 2.29 -8.74 19.40
CA THR A 89 1.71 -7.39 19.61
C THR A 89 0.94 -6.92 18.37
N LEU A 90 1.45 -7.19 17.17
CA LEU A 90 0.75 -6.89 15.92
C LEU A 90 -0.50 -7.75 15.76
N TYR A 91 -0.44 -9.02 16.14
CA TYR A 91 -1.60 -9.90 16.16
C TYR A 91 -2.69 -9.43 17.14
N ASP A 92 -2.32 -8.94 18.32
CA ASP A 92 -3.28 -8.37 19.26
C ASP A 92 -3.99 -7.13 18.70
N PHE A 93 -3.27 -6.29 17.94
CA PHE A 93 -3.89 -5.17 17.22
C PHE A 93 -4.86 -5.65 16.12
N CYS A 94 -4.52 -6.73 15.41
CA CYS A 94 -5.41 -7.36 14.44
C CYS A 94 -6.73 -7.87 15.06
N ARG A 95 -6.76 -8.17 16.37
CA ARG A 95 -7.95 -8.67 17.06
C ARG A 95 -8.93 -7.57 17.46
N GLU A 96 -8.58 -6.30 17.28
CA GLU A 96 -9.47 -5.18 17.57
C GLU A 96 -10.72 -5.20 16.68
N LYS A 97 -11.86 -4.77 17.23
CA LYS A 97 -13.19 -4.95 16.63
C LYS A 97 -13.34 -4.29 15.24
N ASP A 98 -12.57 -3.24 15.01
CA ASP A 98 -12.56 -2.37 13.84
C ASP A 98 -11.28 -2.52 12.99
N PHE A 99 -10.46 -3.55 13.25
CA PHE A 99 -9.35 -3.91 12.39
C PHE A 99 -9.82 -4.57 11.10
N GLY A 100 -9.23 -4.19 9.97
CA GLY A 100 -9.76 -4.59 8.67
C GLY A 100 -8.77 -4.92 7.58
N ALA A 101 -7.58 -4.32 7.57
CA ALA A 101 -6.64 -4.58 6.48
C ALA A 101 -5.17 -4.53 6.91
N ILE A 102 -4.39 -5.36 6.23
CA ILE A 102 -2.94 -5.27 6.20
C ILE A 102 -2.55 -4.86 4.80
N LEU A 103 -1.91 -3.70 4.69
CA LEU A 103 -1.32 -3.21 3.45
C LEU A 103 0.16 -3.61 3.43
N ILE A 104 0.60 -4.20 2.33
CA ILE A 104 1.98 -4.67 2.18
C ILE A 104 2.53 -4.27 0.82
N GLU A 105 3.81 -3.93 0.77
CA GLU A 105 4.52 -3.52 -0.44
C GLU A 105 4.92 -4.75 -1.30
N LEU A 106 3.91 -5.52 -1.72
CA LEU A 106 4.06 -6.64 -2.64
C LEU A 106 3.25 -6.42 -3.91
N PRO A 107 3.59 -7.10 -5.03
CA PRO A 107 2.75 -7.09 -6.22
C PRO A 107 1.31 -7.55 -5.90
N GLU A 108 0.32 -7.02 -6.61
CA GLU A 108 -1.11 -7.34 -6.39
C GLU A 108 -1.37 -8.85 -6.44
N ILE A 109 -0.71 -9.56 -7.37
CA ILE A 109 -0.89 -11.01 -7.50
C ILE A 109 -0.39 -11.78 -6.27
N GLU A 110 0.71 -11.33 -5.66
CA GLU A 110 1.21 -11.96 -4.44
C GLU A 110 0.32 -11.61 -3.23
N CYS A 111 -0.17 -10.36 -3.15
CA CYS A 111 -1.17 -9.99 -2.15
C CYS A 111 -2.47 -10.77 -2.29
N LYS A 112 -2.91 -11.10 -3.52
CA LYS A 112 -4.08 -11.94 -3.76
C LYS A 112 -3.88 -13.35 -3.25
N LYS A 113 -2.70 -13.94 -3.40
CA LYS A 113 -2.39 -15.25 -2.82
C LYS A 113 -2.44 -15.19 -1.29
N LEU A 114 -1.85 -14.16 -0.68
CA LEU A 114 -1.95 -13.94 0.77
C LEU A 114 -3.40 -13.78 1.23
N ASP A 115 -4.21 -13.01 0.49
CA ASP A 115 -5.62 -12.79 0.80
C ASP A 115 -6.44 -14.08 0.66
N CYS A 116 -6.24 -14.87 -0.40
CA CYS A 116 -6.84 -16.19 -0.55
C CYS A 116 -6.49 -17.09 0.64
N TYR A 117 -5.21 -17.14 1.02
CA TYR A 117 -4.77 -17.95 2.14
C TYR A 117 -5.44 -17.55 3.45
N VAL A 118 -5.52 -16.26 3.78
CA VAL A 118 -6.16 -15.85 5.05
C VAL A 118 -7.68 -15.93 5.05
N ILE A 119 -8.32 -16.08 3.88
CA ILE A 119 -9.79 -16.15 3.75
C ILE A 119 -10.28 -17.59 3.67
N SER A 120 -9.64 -18.43 2.86
CA SER A 120 -10.05 -19.82 2.59
C SER A 120 -9.00 -20.87 2.98
N GLY A 121 -7.75 -20.48 3.22
CA GLY A 121 -6.63 -21.41 3.43
C GLY A 121 -6.07 -22.00 2.13
N GLU A 122 -6.53 -21.51 0.98
CA GLU A 122 -6.02 -21.88 -0.34
C GLU A 122 -4.78 -21.03 -0.71
N GLU A 123 -3.93 -21.53 -1.61
CA GLU A 123 -2.59 -20.97 -1.92
C GLU A 123 -1.56 -21.18 -0.80
N ASP A 124 -0.27 -21.23 -1.17
CA ASP A 124 0.83 -21.24 -0.18
C ASP A 124 1.31 -19.78 0.05
N PRO A 125 1.20 -19.23 1.27
CA PRO A 125 1.68 -17.88 1.56
C PRO A 125 3.19 -17.75 1.34
N ARG A 126 3.96 -18.84 1.41
CA ARG A 126 5.39 -18.82 1.10
C ARG A 126 5.65 -18.46 -0.35
N ASP A 127 4.81 -18.92 -1.29
CA ASP A 127 4.96 -18.58 -2.70
C ASP A 127 4.76 -17.09 -2.97
N ALA A 128 3.95 -16.43 -2.14
CA ALA A 128 3.73 -14.99 -2.21
C ALA A 128 4.90 -14.17 -1.62
N LEU A 129 5.49 -14.66 -0.52
CA LEU A 129 6.57 -13.93 0.16
C LEU A 129 7.95 -14.24 -0.41
N ARG A 130 8.13 -15.36 -1.11
CA ARG A 130 9.45 -15.87 -1.51
C ARG A 130 10.29 -14.83 -2.24
N GLY A 131 11.49 -14.57 -1.70
CA GLY A 131 12.43 -13.63 -2.29
C GLY A 131 12.11 -12.15 -2.05
N SER A 132 11.05 -11.84 -1.30
CA SER A 132 10.78 -10.50 -0.77
C SER A 132 11.41 -10.30 0.61
N VAL A 133 11.40 -9.07 1.13
CA VAL A 133 11.89 -8.81 2.49
C VAL A 133 11.02 -9.45 3.58
N TYR A 134 9.77 -9.78 3.23
CA TYR A 134 8.78 -10.34 4.13
C TYR A 134 8.95 -11.86 4.34
N ASP A 135 9.82 -12.51 3.56
CA ASP A 135 10.11 -13.94 3.64
C ASP A 135 10.81 -14.30 4.95
N SER A 136 10.01 -14.63 5.96
CA SER A 136 10.45 -15.03 7.29
C SER A 136 9.44 -15.98 7.95
N ALA A 137 9.93 -16.87 8.80
CA ALA A 137 9.09 -17.79 9.56
C ALA A 137 8.11 -17.05 10.48
N ASP A 138 8.55 -15.95 11.08
CA ASP A 138 7.74 -15.14 11.99
C ASP A 138 6.61 -14.38 11.27
N MET A 139 6.86 -13.87 10.05
CA MET A 139 5.81 -13.27 9.22
C MET A 139 4.77 -14.32 8.78
N LEU A 140 5.22 -15.51 8.37
CA LEU A 140 4.32 -16.62 8.03
C LEU A 140 3.49 -17.05 9.24
N ALA A 141 4.07 -17.07 10.44
CA ALA A 141 3.35 -17.36 11.67
C ALA A 141 2.29 -16.29 11.98
N LEU A 142 2.58 -15.00 11.77
CA LEU A 142 1.59 -13.93 11.90
C LEU A 142 0.44 -14.10 10.90
N ILE A 143 0.75 -14.40 9.62
CA ILE A 143 -0.25 -14.64 8.57
C ILE A 143 -1.16 -15.83 8.95
N GLU A 144 -0.59 -16.91 9.48
CA GLU A 144 -1.36 -18.08 9.93
C GLU A 144 -2.29 -17.72 11.11
N LYS A 145 -1.82 -16.95 12.09
CA LYS A 145 -2.66 -16.46 13.19
C LYS A 145 -3.83 -15.61 12.68
N ILE A 146 -3.62 -14.80 11.65
CA ILE A 146 -4.67 -14.00 11.00
C ILE A 146 -5.68 -14.90 10.27
N ARG A 147 -5.22 -15.93 9.56
CA ARG A 147 -6.12 -16.91 8.91
C ARG A 147 -7.04 -17.57 9.94
N ILE A 148 -6.49 -18.02 11.06
CA ILE A 148 -7.26 -18.61 12.17
C ILE A 148 -8.31 -17.62 12.67
N LEU A 149 -7.92 -16.37 12.95
CA LEU A 149 -8.84 -15.31 13.37
C LEU A 149 -9.98 -15.07 12.36
N ASN A 150 -9.66 -15.09 11.06
CA ASN A 150 -10.67 -14.95 10.00
C ASN A 150 -11.63 -16.15 9.92
N THR A 151 -11.18 -17.35 10.27
CA THR A 151 -12.04 -18.55 10.29
C THR A 151 -13.02 -18.54 11.46
N GLU A 152 -12.65 -17.90 12.58
CA GLU A 152 -13.52 -17.70 13.75
C GLU A 152 -14.61 -16.65 13.49
N SER A 153 -14.36 -15.69 12.58
CA SER A 153 -15.31 -14.64 12.24
C SER A 153 -16.37 -15.12 11.24
N LYS A 154 -17.63 -15.19 11.70
CA LYS A 154 -18.79 -15.46 10.83
C LYS A 154 -19.20 -14.27 9.96
N ASN A 155 -18.71 -13.06 10.25
CA ASN A 155 -19.03 -11.86 9.47
C ASN A 155 -17.93 -11.60 8.43
N ALA A 156 -18.28 -11.76 7.15
CA ALA A 156 -17.37 -11.51 6.03
C ALA A 156 -16.79 -10.08 6.03
N HIS A 157 -17.56 -9.08 6.48
CA HIS A 157 -17.11 -7.69 6.55
C HIS A 157 -16.09 -7.42 7.68
N LYS A 158 -15.86 -8.40 8.57
CA LYS A 158 -14.85 -8.32 9.63
C LYS A 158 -13.62 -9.18 9.36
N LYS A 159 -13.55 -9.81 8.19
CA LYS A 159 -12.37 -10.59 7.83
C LYS A 159 -11.24 -9.64 7.44
N ILE A 160 -10.08 -9.85 8.04
CA ILE A 160 -8.86 -9.11 7.77
C ILE A 160 -8.38 -9.45 6.37
N ARG A 161 -8.08 -8.42 5.57
CA ARG A 161 -7.68 -8.56 4.17
C ARG A 161 -6.21 -8.18 3.97
N PHE A 162 -5.51 -8.91 3.11
CA PHE A 162 -4.20 -8.50 2.60
C PHE A 162 -4.40 -7.71 1.31
N LYS A 163 -3.81 -6.51 1.22
CA LYS A 163 -3.88 -5.68 0.01
C LYS A 163 -2.51 -5.10 -0.34
N SER A 164 -2.25 -4.97 -1.63
CA SER A 164 -1.04 -4.31 -2.14
C SER A 164 -1.15 -2.81 -1.98
N ILE A 165 -0.11 -2.15 -1.46
CA ILE A 165 -0.05 -0.67 -1.48
C ILE A 165 -0.07 -0.14 -2.93
N TYR A 166 0.45 -0.91 -3.89
CA TYR A 166 0.53 -0.49 -5.29
C TYR A 166 -0.76 -0.69 -6.09
N CYS A 167 -1.75 -1.39 -5.54
CA CYS A 167 -2.98 -1.75 -6.24
C CYS A 167 -4.22 -1.77 -5.34
N ALA A 168 -4.17 -1.19 -4.14
CA ALA A 168 -5.32 -1.08 -3.24
C ALA A 168 -6.42 -0.11 -3.74
N ILE A 169 -6.50 0.10 -5.06
CA ILE A 169 -7.65 0.71 -5.72
C ILE A 169 -8.88 -0.15 -5.38
N ASN A 170 -9.86 0.45 -4.70
CA ASN A 170 -11.15 -0.19 -4.57
C ASN A 170 -11.88 -0.09 -5.92
N ARG A 171 -11.83 -1.18 -6.69
CA ARG A 171 -12.47 -1.25 -8.01
C ARG A 171 -13.96 -0.89 -7.94
N GLU A 172 -14.65 -1.24 -6.87
CA GLU A 172 -16.08 -0.94 -6.73
C GLU A 172 -16.33 0.57 -6.67
N ASP A 173 -15.57 1.29 -5.83
CA ASP A 173 -15.70 2.74 -5.67
C ASP A 173 -15.29 3.49 -6.94
N ALA A 174 -14.22 3.03 -7.59
CA ALA A 174 -13.77 3.62 -8.83
C ALA A 174 -14.78 3.37 -9.98
N VAL A 175 -15.44 2.21 -10.02
CA VAL A 175 -16.55 1.93 -10.96
C VAL A 175 -17.77 2.81 -10.65
N LYS A 176 -18.14 2.98 -9.37
CA LYS A 176 -19.23 3.88 -8.95
C LYS A 176 -18.95 5.32 -9.39
N LEU A 177 -17.74 5.81 -9.16
CA LEU A 177 -17.33 7.15 -9.60
C LEU A 177 -17.40 7.30 -11.12
N SER A 178 -16.88 6.32 -11.87
CA SER A 178 -16.97 6.32 -13.33
C SER A 178 -18.41 6.45 -13.81
N ARG A 179 -19.36 5.70 -13.22
CA ARG A 179 -20.79 5.80 -13.56
C ARG A 179 -21.38 7.18 -13.32
N LEU A 180 -20.97 7.86 -12.25
CA LEU A 180 -21.44 9.21 -11.93
C LEU A 180 -20.87 10.25 -12.89
N ILE A 181 -19.56 10.19 -13.15
CA ILE A 181 -18.89 11.12 -14.07
C ILE A 181 -19.37 10.91 -15.50
N LYS A 182 -19.77 9.69 -15.89
CA LYS A 182 -20.20 9.37 -17.26
C LYS A 182 -21.30 10.30 -17.79
N ASN A 183 -22.20 10.76 -16.93
CA ASN A 183 -23.29 11.67 -17.30
C ASN A 183 -22.81 13.09 -17.68
N TYR A 184 -21.56 13.43 -17.37
CA TYR A 184 -20.98 14.76 -17.54
C TYR A 184 -19.71 14.75 -18.39
N ASP A 185 -18.97 13.64 -18.39
CA ASP A 185 -17.73 13.44 -19.13
C ASP A 185 -17.52 11.94 -19.38
N GLU A 186 -18.15 11.46 -20.47
CA GLU A 186 -18.11 10.05 -20.86
C GLU A 186 -16.69 9.56 -21.15
N GLU A 187 -15.82 10.42 -21.69
CA GLU A 187 -14.45 10.08 -22.01
C GLU A 187 -13.63 9.83 -20.73
N ALA A 188 -13.70 10.75 -19.76
CA ALA A 188 -13.03 10.55 -18.47
C ALA A 188 -13.55 9.33 -17.70
N ALA A 189 -14.86 9.05 -17.79
CA ALA A 189 -15.45 7.85 -17.19
C ALA A 189 -14.92 6.55 -17.80
N ASN A 190 -14.79 6.50 -19.13
CA ASN A 190 -14.23 5.35 -19.85
C ASN A 190 -12.72 5.19 -19.55
N ASP A 191 -11.98 6.30 -19.51
CA ASP A 191 -10.57 6.32 -19.14
C ASP A 191 -10.34 5.77 -17.74
N MET A 192 -11.24 6.06 -16.78
CA MET A 192 -11.16 5.54 -15.41
C MET A 192 -11.31 4.02 -15.37
N LEU A 193 -12.31 3.46 -16.05
CA LEU A 193 -12.49 2.01 -16.14
C LEU A 193 -11.30 1.33 -16.79
N TRP A 194 -10.75 1.97 -17.82
CA TRP A 194 -9.57 1.48 -18.50
C TRP A 194 -8.34 1.49 -17.58
N LEU A 195 -8.09 2.59 -16.87
CA LEU A 195 -6.97 2.74 -15.94
C LEU A 195 -6.99 1.71 -14.81
N ILE A 196 -8.15 1.47 -14.19
CA ILE A 196 -8.27 0.47 -13.12
C ILE A 196 -7.84 -0.92 -13.62
N ASN A 197 -8.26 -1.31 -14.83
CA ASN A 197 -7.90 -2.62 -15.38
C ASN A 197 -6.40 -2.75 -15.69
N HIS A 198 -5.72 -1.65 -16.04
CA HIS A 198 -4.31 -1.67 -16.45
C HIS A 198 -3.33 -1.46 -15.29
N LEU A 199 -3.73 -0.68 -14.26
CA LEU A 199 -2.96 -0.55 -13.03
C LEU A 199 -2.90 -1.90 -12.28
N SER A 200 -4.00 -2.64 -12.26
CA SER A 200 -4.08 -3.96 -11.63
C SER A 200 -3.47 -5.12 -12.44
N GLY A 201 -3.16 -4.90 -13.73
CA GLY A 201 -2.93 -5.96 -14.71
C GLY A 201 -1.51 -6.11 -15.25
N GLY A 202 -0.58 -5.22 -14.87
CA GLY A 202 0.82 -5.30 -15.30
C GLY A 202 1.32 -4.07 -16.04
N TYR A 203 1.31 -2.93 -15.37
CA TYR A 203 1.90 -1.66 -15.83
C TYR A 203 3.29 -1.82 -16.46
N GLY A 204 4.15 -2.67 -15.89
CA GLY A 204 5.52 -2.93 -16.41
C GLY A 204 5.58 -3.60 -17.79
N LYS A 205 4.47 -4.17 -18.29
CA LYS A 205 4.39 -4.76 -19.65
C LYS A 205 4.03 -3.74 -20.72
N LEU A 206 3.64 -2.53 -20.31
CA LEU A 206 3.19 -1.50 -21.23
C LEU A 206 4.38 -0.86 -21.92
N LYS A 207 4.23 -0.56 -23.22
CA LYS A 207 5.21 0.21 -23.98
C LYS A 207 5.22 1.67 -23.51
N LYS A 208 6.31 2.40 -23.77
CA LYS A 208 6.45 3.82 -23.38
C LYS A 208 5.25 4.69 -23.80
N GLY A 209 4.73 4.49 -25.02
CA GLY A 209 3.54 5.21 -25.50
C GLY A 209 2.27 4.91 -24.68
N GLN A 210 2.06 3.66 -24.28
CA GLN A 210 0.91 3.25 -23.46
C GLN A 210 1.00 3.77 -22.02
N ARG A 211 2.23 3.89 -21.48
CA ARG A 211 2.45 4.51 -20.16
C ARG A 211 2.20 6.01 -20.17
N LYS A 212 2.68 6.69 -21.21
CA LYS A 212 2.36 8.10 -21.45
C LYS A 212 0.84 8.31 -21.53
N GLU A 213 0.15 7.47 -22.28
CA GLU A 213 -1.31 7.49 -22.39
C GLU A 213 -2.00 7.26 -21.03
N LEU A 214 -1.52 6.30 -20.21
CA LEU A 214 -2.03 6.12 -18.84
C LEU A 214 -1.90 7.39 -17.99
N ASN A 215 -0.75 8.06 -18.06
CA ASN A 215 -0.51 9.29 -17.31
C ASN A 215 -1.41 10.43 -17.79
N GLU A 216 -1.56 10.60 -19.10
CA GLU A 216 -2.47 11.60 -19.68
C GLU A 216 -3.94 11.34 -19.26
N LYS A 217 -4.38 10.07 -19.30
CA LYS A 217 -5.71 9.66 -18.83
C LYS A 217 -5.90 9.89 -17.32
N ALA A 218 -4.89 9.60 -16.50
CA ALA A 218 -4.97 9.79 -15.04
C ALA A 218 -5.12 11.27 -14.67
N VAL A 219 -4.37 12.16 -15.35
CA VAL A 219 -4.51 13.62 -15.19
C VAL A 219 -5.88 14.11 -15.64
N LYS A 220 -6.41 13.55 -16.74
CA LYS A 220 -7.74 13.91 -17.23
C LYS A 220 -8.83 13.55 -16.24
N ILE A 221 -8.76 12.36 -15.65
CA ILE A 221 -9.71 11.91 -14.63
C ILE A 221 -9.68 12.79 -13.39
N GLU A 222 -8.49 13.14 -12.89
CA GLU A 222 -8.36 14.02 -11.73
C GLU A 222 -8.99 15.40 -12.03
N LYS A 223 -8.70 15.98 -13.20
CA LYS A 223 -9.32 17.24 -13.63
C LYS A 223 -10.83 17.15 -13.76
N ALA A 224 -11.35 16.04 -14.28
CA ALA A 224 -12.79 15.82 -14.38
C ALA A 224 -13.43 15.68 -13.00
N ALA A 225 -12.81 14.92 -12.08
CA ALA A 225 -13.28 14.76 -10.72
C ALA A 225 -13.35 16.09 -9.96
N GLU A 226 -12.35 16.96 -10.13
CA GLU A 226 -12.35 18.30 -9.55
C GLU A 226 -13.42 19.20 -10.20
N LYS A 227 -13.51 19.20 -11.53
CA LYS A 227 -14.49 20.01 -12.28
C LYS A 227 -15.93 19.66 -11.91
N TYR A 228 -16.23 18.39 -11.66
CA TYR A 228 -17.57 17.89 -11.35
C TYR A 228 -17.75 17.55 -9.87
N LYS A 229 -16.88 18.05 -8.99
CA LYS A 229 -16.89 17.78 -7.55
C LYS A 229 -18.28 17.99 -6.93
N ASP A 230 -18.90 19.14 -7.15
CA ASP A 230 -20.23 19.45 -6.61
C ASP A 230 -21.29 18.43 -7.05
N LYS A 231 -21.20 17.91 -8.29
CA LYS A 231 -22.12 16.90 -8.81
C LYS A 231 -21.88 15.54 -8.15
N ILE A 232 -20.62 15.18 -7.93
CA ILE A 232 -20.23 13.96 -7.22
C ILE A 232 -20.73 14.02 -5.77
N GLU A 233 -20.52 15.15 -5.08
CA GLU A 233 -20.96 15.38 -3.70
C GLU A 233 -22.49 15.43 -3.55
N THR A 234 -23.22 15.84 -4.60
CA THR A 234 -24.68 15.79 -4.60
C THR A 234 -25.23 14.39 -4.88
N GLY A 235 -24.50 13.59 -5.67
CA GLY A 235 -24.92 12.25 -6.11
C GLY A 235 -24.55 11.11 -5.17
N LEU A 236 -23.70 11.36 -4.17
CA LEU A 236 -23.19 10.38 -3.21
C LEU A 236 -23.36 10.88 -1.78
N SER A 237 -23.31 9.96 -0.81
CA SER A 237 -23.12 10.38 0.57
C SER A 237 -21.75 11.06 0.73
N ALA A 238 -21.60 11.96 1.71
CA ALA A 238 -20.35 12.68 1.95
C ALA A 238 -19.13 11.74 2.09
N ASN A 239 -19.31 10.56 2.69
CA ASN A 239 -18.22 9.61 2.82
C ASN A 239 -17.90 8.89 1.51
N GLU A 240 -18.90 8.57 0.69
CA GLU A 240 -18.69 7.95 -0.62
C GLU A 240 -18.08 8.92 -1.62
N SER A 241 -18.45 10.19 -1.59
CA SER A 241 -17.84 11.22 -2.46
C SER A 241 -16.35 11.40 -2.12
N GLN A 242 -15.99 11.48 -0.84
CA GLN A 242 -14.58 11.58 -0.44
C GLN A 242 -13.76 10.34 -0.80
N LYS A 243 -14.31 9.13 -0.63
CA LYS A 243 -13.66 7.90 -1.12
C LYS A 243 -13.35 7.96 -2.60
N ALA A 244 -14.34 8.36 -3.38
CA ALA A 244 -14.24 8.43 -4.82
C ALA A 244 -13.17 9.44 -5.25
N LEU A 245 -13.14 10.63 -4.63
CA LEU A 245 -12.13 11.66 -4.89
C LEU A 245 -10.72 11.22 -4.47
N LEU A 246 -10.56 10.59 -3.30
CA LEU A 246 -9.28 10.03 -2.88
C LEU A 246 -8.79 8.93 -3.83
N GLN A 247 -9.72 8.13 -4.37
CA GLN A 247 -9.38 7.07 -5.32
C GLN A 247 -8.76 7.61 -6.61
N THR A 248 -9.20 8.77 -7.11
CA THR A 248 -8.59 9.39 -8.30
C THR A 248 -7.19 9.94 -8.01
N LYS A 249 -7.00 10.53 -6.83
CA LYS A 249 -5.68 10.97 -6.35
C LYS A 249 -4.70 9.79 -6.25
N ILE A 250 -5.14 8.68 -5.64
CA ILE A 250 -4.33 7.45 -5.54
C ILE A 250 -3.97 6.91 -6.92
N ILE A 251 -4.92 6.83 -7.85
CA ILE A 251 -4.68 6.38 -9.24
C ILE A 251 -3.59 7.22 -9.92
N LYS A 252 -3.68 8.55 -9.80
CA LYS A 252 -2.67 9.44 -10.36
C LYS A 252 -1.30 9.23 -9.71
N LEU A 253 -1.24 9.21 -8.39
CA LEU A 253 0.02 9.00 -7.67
C LEU A 253 0.67 7.67 -8.03
N LEU A 254 -0.11 6.58 -8.14
CA LEU A 254 0.39 5.27 -8.58
C LEU A 254 0.92 5.30 -10.01
N THR A 255 0.28 6.06 -10.90
CA THR A 255 0.73 6.18 -12.30
C THR A 255 2.06 6.93 -12.37
N VAL A 256 2.21 8.01 -11.60
CA VAL A 256 3.47 8.77 -11.48
C VAL A 256 4.57 7.91 -10.83
N TYR A 257 4.24 7.19 -9.75
CA TYR A 257 5.16 6.29 -9.06
C TYR A 257 5.72 5.22 -10.00
N ASN A 258 4.83 4.54 -10.73
CA ASN A 258 5.24 3.47 -11.63
C ASN A 258 6.13 3.98 -12.78
N ASP A 259 5.86 5.17 -13.33
CA ASP A 259 6.74 5.77 -14.34
C ASP A 259 8.10 6.17 -13.75
N LYS A 260 8.13 6.75 -12.55
CA LYS A 260 9.39 7.10 -11.87
C LYS A 260 10.25 5.88 -11.52
N ILE A 261 9.63 4.77 -11.10
CA ILE A 261 10.33 3.50 -10.86
C ILE A 261 10.96 2.95 -12.14
N LEU A 262 10.29 3.07 -13.29
CA LEU A 262 10.85 2.62 -14.57
C LEU A 262 12.01 3.50 -15.07
N GLU A 263 12.01 4.78 -14.69
CA GLU A 263 13.07 5.73 -14.98
C GLU A 263 14.11 5.85 -13.85
N PHE A 264 14.04 4.96 -12.86
CA PHE A 264 14.83 5.03 -11.65
C PHE A 264 16.34 5.09 -11.94
N LYS A 265 16.99 6.07 -11.31
CA LYS A 265 18.44 6.18 -11.27
C LYS A 265 18.88 5.95 -9.83
N THR A 266 20.00 5.29 -9.61
CA THR A 266 20.52 4.98 -8.26
C THR A 266 21.03 6.22 -7.48
N ASN A 267 20.83 7.42 -8.01
CA ASN A 267 21.24 8.66 -7.35
C ASN A 267 20.25 9.07 -6.24
N ILE A 268 20.74 9.86 -5.28
CA ILE A 268 19.97 10.24 -4.09
C ILE A 268 18.72 11.06 -4.42
N ASP A 269 18.78 11.91 -5.44
CA ASP A 269 17.65 12.74 -5.86
C ASP A 269 16.49 11.88 -6.40
N SER A 270 16.79 10.89 -7.25
CA SER A 270 15.80 9.96 -7.77
C SER A 270 15.21 9.07 -6.68
N LYS A 271 16.00 8.71 -5.66
CA LYS A 271 15.49 7.98 -4.49
C LYS A 271 14.53 8.84 -3.66
N ASN A 272 14.93 10.08 -3.34
CA ASN A 272 14.11 11.03 -2.59
C ASN A 272 12.77 11.32 -3.28
N ASP A 273 12.78 11.50 -4.60
CA ASP A 273 11.59 11.73 -5.41
C ASP A 273 10.56 10.60 -5.29
N ILE A 274 11.02 9.35 -5.43
CA ILE A 274 10.16 8.16 -5.36
C ILE A 274 9.64 7.96 -3.93
N GLU A 275 10.50 8.16 -2.94
CA GLU A 275 10.14 8.04 -1.53
C GLU A 275 9.05 9.05 -1.14
N LYS A 276 9.15 10.29 -1.63
CA LYS A 276 8.12 11.31 -1.45
C LYS A 276 6.78 10.87 -2.04
N ILE A 277 6.75 10.39 -3.28
CA ILE A 277 5.51 9.94 -3.94
C ILE A 277 4.91 8.75 -3.18
N LYS A 278 5.75 7.81 -2.73
CA LYS A 278 5.30 6.65 -1.94
C LYS A 278 4.67 7.07 -0.62
N ASN A 279 5.22 8.07 0.06
CA ASN A 279 4.64 8.61 1.29
C ASN A 279 3.30 9.30 1.05
N GLU A 280 3.14 10.01 -0.07
CA GLU A 280 1.85 10.57 -0.48
C GLU A 280 0.81 9.47 -0.76
N ILE A 281 1.22 8.36 -1.40
CA ILE A 281 0.37 7.19 -1.63
C ILE A 281 -0.08 6.57 -0.30
N ILE A 282 0.85 6.30 0.62
CA ILE A 282 0.57 5.70 1.93
C ILE A 282 -0.38 6.60 2.73
N SER A 283 -0.13 7.91 2.76
CA SER A 283 -0.98 8.86 3.48
C SER A 283 -2.40 8.87 2.92
N ALA A 284 -2.54 8.89 1.58
CA ALA A 284 -3.84 8.82 0.93
C ALA A 284 -4.57 7.50 1.22
N TYR A 285 -3.86 6.38 1.34
CA TYR A 285 -4.45 5.10 1.72
C TYR A 285 -4.87 5.04 3.18
N ILE A 286 -4.06 5.58 4.10
CA ILE A 286 -4.45 5.68 5.51
C ILE A 286 -5.71 6.52 5.61
N GLU A 287 -5.75 7.68 4.95
CA GLU A 287 -6.93 8.55 4.94
C GLU A 287 -8.15 7.81 4.39
N TYR A 288 -8.00 7.11 3.26
CA TYR A 288 -9.05 6.30 2.66
C TYR A 288 -9.61 5.24 3.62
N ASN A 289 -8.75 4.43 4.25
CA ASN A 289 -9.19 3.33 5.11
C ASN A 289 -9.72 3.84 6.45
N VAL A 290 -8.95 4.68 7.16
CA VAL A 290 -9.28 5.15 8.52
C VAL A 290 -10.54 6.01 8.54
N ASN A 291 -10.63 6.99 7.63
CA ASN A 291 -11.71 7.99 7.70
C ASN A 291 -12.98 7.55 6.97
N TYR A 292 -12.85 6.71 5.95
CA TYR A 292 -13.96 6.43 5.06
C TYR A 292 -14.35 4.95 4.97
N ASP A 293 -13.47 3.98 5.23
CA ASP A 293 -13.89 2.57 5.32
C ASP A 293 -14.64 2.29 6.63
N PHE A 294 -15.97 2.31 6.55
CA PHE A 294 -16.88 2.12 7.69
C PHE A 294 -16.66 0.81 8.45
N TYR A 295 -16.13 -0.23 7.79
CA TYR A 295 -15.95 -1.55 8.38
C TYR A 295 -14.54 -1.76 8.93
N ASN A 296 -13.55 -1.00 8.42
CA ASN A 296 -12.12 -1.24 8.60
C ASN A 296 -11.41 0.04 8.99
N LYS A 297 -11.52 0.43 10.26
CA LYS A 297 -10.91 1.68 10.76
C LYS A 297 -9.46 1.51 11.18
N LYS A 298 -9.02 0.27 11.42
CA LYS A 298 -7.64 -0.03 11.79
C LYS A 298 -6.89 -0.81 10.72
N THR A 299 -5.65 -0.36 10.45
CA THR A 299 -4.77 -0.99 9.48
C THR A 299 -3.33 -1.12 9.97
N ILE A 300 -2.63 -2.16 9.48
CA ILE A 300 -1.16 -2.24 9.52
C ILE A 300 -0.65 -1.99 8.11
N ILE A 301 0.41 -1.22 7.97
CA ILE A 301 1.07 -0.94 6.71
C ILE A 301 2.53 -1.32 6.82
N PHE A 302 2.94 -2.31 6.04
CA PHE A 302 4.35 -2.67 5.87
C PHE A 302 4.88 -2.03 4.60
N CYS A 303 5.91 -1.20 4.74
CA CYS A 303 6.47 -0.41 3.65
C CYS A 303 8.01 -0.50 3.66
N GLU A 304 8.60 -0.76 2.50
CA GLU A 304 10.04 -0.82 2.27
C GLU A 304 10.58 0.58 1.94
N SER A 305 11.58 1.07 2.67
CA SER A 305 12.30 2.30 2.30
C SER A 305 13.25 2.01 1.14
N ILE A 306 13.29 2.93 0.17
CA ILE A 306 14.22 2.86 -0.98
C ILE A 306 15.48 3.72 -0.79
N LEU A 307 15.59 4.42 0.36
CA LEU A 307 16.69 5.30 0.69
C LEU A 307 17.90 4.52 1.19
#